data_AF-A0AAD7I915-F1
#
_entry.id   AF-A0AAD7I915-F1
#
_cell.length_a   1.000
_cell.length_b   1.000
_cell.length_c   1.000
_cell.angle_alpha   90.00
_cell.angle_beta   90.00
_cell.angle_gamma   90.00
#
_symmetry.space_group_name_H-M   'P 1'
#
loop_
_entity.id
_entity.type
_entity.pdbx_description
1 polymer ?
#
loop_
_entity_poly.entity_id
_entity_poly.type
_entity_poly.pdbx_seq_one_letter_code
_entity_poly.pdbx_strand_id
1 'polypeptide(L)'
;VGSTLPCGFCGRSGTCNIVLQKSVSTYQAASDCPSARSFGLVAALKGSKATPCTNAPVLCMLCPQDPKQKERPAIWRYNMLQHISISHSNHSPPSHLPPPDIAKVTLITQEEQLEVGIPK
;
A
#
# COMPACT_ATOMS: atom_id res chain seq x y z
N VAL A 1 13.69 0.60 12.96
CA VAL A 1 12.81 0.44 11.78
C VAL A 1 12.28 -0.98 11.79
N GLY A 2 10.98 -1.19 11.61
CA GLY A 2 10.39 -2.53 11.66
C GLY A 2 10.69 -3.36 10.40
N SER A 3 10.80 -4.69 10.55
CA SER A 3 11.21 -5.62 9.49
C SER A 3 10.05 -6.20 8.66
N THR A 4 8.82 -6.16 9.18
CA THR A 4 7.63 -6.78 8.57
C THR A 4 6.50 -5.78 8.47
N LEU A 5 6.03 -5.50 7.25
CA LEU A 5 4.93 -4.57 6.97
C LEU A 5 5.01 -3.25 7.79
N PRO A 6 6.14 -2.51 7.74
CA PRO A 6 6.28 -1.30 8.56
C PRO A 6 5.19 -0.27 8.22
N CYS A 7 4.81 0.53 9.21
CA CYS A 7 3.81 1.58 9.06
C CYS A 7 4.36 2.76 8.21
N GLY A 8 3.60 3.23 7.22
CA GLY A 8 3.97 4.42 6.43
C GLY A 8 4.00 5.75 7.18
N PHE A 9 3.53 5.79 8.45
CA PHE A 9 3.62 6.98 9.30
C PHE A 9 4.80 6.93 10.27
N CYS A 10 4.95 5.85 11.03
CA CYS A 10 5.96 5.75 12.10
C CYS A 10 7.06 4.71 11.86
N GLY A 11 6.99 3.92 10.77
CA GLY A 11 7.98 2.90 10.44
C GLY A 11 8.05 1.69 11.37
N ARG A 12 7.15 1.60 12.38
CA ARG A 12 7.05 0.43 13.28
C ARG A 12 6.23 -0.68 12.63
N SER A 13 6.59 -1.92 12.93
CA SER A 13 5.88 -3.13 12.48
C SER A 13 4.82 -3.57 13.48
N GLY A 14 3.75 -4.22 12.99
CA GLY A 14 2.78 -4.98 13.81
C GLY A 14 1.94 -4.19 14.81
N THR A 15 2.07 -2.86 14.85
CA THR A 15 1.45 -2.00 15.88
C THR A 15 0.53 -0.93 15.31
N CYS A 16 0.42 -0.85 13.98
CA CYS A 16 -0.42 0.14 13.32
C CYS A 16 -1.23 -0.52 12.21
N ASN A 17 -2.51 -0.23 12.20
CA ASN A 17 -3.46 -0.61 11.16
C ASN A 17 -3.82 0.61 10.32
N ILE A 18 -4.16 0.35 9.06
CA ILE A 18 -4.69 1.35 8.15
C ILE A 18 -5.86 0.77 7.38
N VAL A 19 -6.93 1.55 7.28
CA VAL A 19 -8.13 1.20 6.53
C VAL A 19 -8.46 2.33 5.55
N LEU A 20 -9.11 1.99 4.44
CA LEU A 20 -9.67 2.96 3.52
C LEU A 20 -11.18 3.01 3.74
N GLN A 21 -11.62 4.04 4.44
CA GLN A 21 -13.03 4.28 4.71
C GLN A 21 -13.67 4.93 3.49
N LYS A 22 -14.79 4.38 3.04
CA LYS A 22 -15.53 4.94 1.91
C LYS A 22 -16.37 6.12 2.39
N SER A 23 -16.10 7.30 1.85
CA SER A 23 -16.97 8.47 1.95
C SER A 23 -17.92 8.54 0.74
N VAL A 24 -18.84 9.50 0.75
CA VAL A 24 -19.88 9.67 -0.29
C VAL A 24 -19.29 9.74 -1.71
N SER A 25 -18.08 10.30 -1.86
CA SER A 25 -17.43 10.50 -3.17
C SER A 25 -15.96 10.06 -3.23
N THR A 26 -15.34 9.69 -2.12
CA THR A 26 -13.89 9.39 -2.06
C THR A 26 -13.57 8.27 -1.07
N TYR A 27 -12.34 7.75 -1.10
CA TYR A 27 -11.79 6.97 0.02
C TYR A 27 -10.89 7.84 0.88
N GLN A 28 -11.01 7.72 2.19
CA GLN A 28 -10.13 8.37 3.17
C GLN A 28 -9.33 7.32 3.93
N ALA A 29 -8.02 7.56 4.05
CA ALA A 29 -7.16 6.73 4.87
C ALA A 29 -7.35 7.06 6.36
N ALA A 30 -7.70 6.06 7.15
CA ALA A 30 -7.75 6.14 8.61
C ALA A 30 -6.74 5.16 9.21
N SER A 31 -5.99 5.60 10.22
CA SER A 31 -4.98 4.78 10.90
C SER A 31 -5.02 5.03 12.40
N ASP A 32 -4.78 3.98 13.17
CA ASP A 32 -4.61 4.01 14.64
C ASP A 32 -3.19 4.40 15.06
N CYS A 33 -2.30 4.69 14.11
CA CYS A 33 -0.93 5.09 14.40
C CYS A 33 -0.89 6.42 15.18
N PRO A 34 -0.14 6.52 16.29
CA PRO A 34 0.03 7.80 17.01
C PRO A 34 0.65 8.92 16.17
N SER A 35 1.35 8.58 15.09
CA SER A 35 1.95 9.53 14.13
C SER A 35 1.11 9.72 12.87
N ALA A 36 -0.14 9.24 12.86
CA ALA A 36 -1.03 9.39 11.71
C ALA A 36 -1.30 10.86 11.42
N ARG A 37 -1.25 11.21 10.14
CA ARG A 37 -1.61 12.54 9.62
C ARG A 37 -2.57 12.37 8.45
N SER A 38 -3.52 13.29 8.32
CA SER A 38 -4.42 13.32 7.17
C SER A 38 -3.66 13.66 5.90
N PHE A 39 -3.95 12.98 4.81
CA PHE A 39 -3.45 13.30 3.48
C PHE A 39 -4.52 12.97 2.43
N GLY A 40 -4.43 13.62 1.27
CA GLY A 40 -5.31 13.32 0.14
C GLY A 40 -4.91 12.01 -0.54
N LEU A 41 -5.73 10.96 -0.42
CA LEU A 41 -5.43 9.66 -1.02
C LEU A 41 -5.23 9.73 -2.53
N VAL A 42 -6.09 10.47 -3.25
CA VAL A 42 -6.00 10.65 -4.71
C VAL A 42 -4.69 11.33 -5.11
N ALA A 43 -4.24 12.30 -4.31
CA ALA A 43 -2.97 12.97 -4.54
C ALA A 43 -1.79 12.03 -4.26
N ALA A 44 -1.83 11.26 -3.17
CA ALA A 44 -0.77 10.29 -2.84
C ALA A 44 -0.66 9.13 -3.84
N LEU A 45 -1.74 8.80 -4.56
CA LEU A 45 -1.73 7.83 -5.65
C LEU A 45 -1.18 8.41 -6.97
N LYS A 46 -1.10 9.74 -7.11
CA LYS A 46 -0.60 10.42 -8.30
C LYS A 46 0.82 10.91 -8.05
N GLY A 47 1.78 10.28 -8.72
CA GLY A 47 3.16 10.73 -8.72
C GLY A 47 3.26 12.12 -9.34
N SER A 48 4.17 12.95 -8.84
CA SER A 48 4.51 14.22 -9.45
C SER A 48 6.01 14.43 -9.42
N LYS A 49 6.53 15.34 -10.24
CA LYS A 49 7.97 15.68 -10.21
C LYS A 49 8.46 16.14 -8.83
N ALA A 50 7.59 16.77 -8.03
CA ALA A 50 7.91 17.20 -6.68
C ALA A 50 7.71 16.09 -5.63
N THR A 51 6.88 15.08 -5.94
CA THR A 51 6.52 13.97 -5.06
C THR A 51 6.46 12.68 -5.89
N PRO A 52 7.62 12.12 -6.30
CA PRO A 52 7.64 10.98 -7.23
C PRO A 52 7.10 9.70 -6.59
N CYS A 53 7.17 9.58 -5.26
CA CYS A 53 6.72 8.40 -4.55
C CYS A 53 5.18 8.34 -4.48
N THR A 54 4.59 7.37 -5.18
CA THR A 54 3.16 7.02 -5.12
C THR A 54 2.80 6.11 -3.95
N ASN A 55 3.55 6.20 -2.85
CA ASN A 55 3.37 5.34 -1.70
C ASN A 55 2.12 5.75 -0.90
N ALA A 56 1.01 5.08 -1.20
CA ALA A 56 -0.26 5.21 -0.52
C ALA A 56 -0.76 3.84 -0.04
N PRO A 57 -1.63 3.79 0.97
CA PRO A 57 -2.39 2.59 1.29
C PRO A 57 -3.35 2.27 0.14
N VAL A 58 -3.38 1.00 -0.26
CA VAL A 58 -4.26 0.46 -1.30
C VAL A 58 -5.00 -0.76 -0.77
N LEU A 59 -6.20 -1.01 -1.27
CA LEU A 59 -6.98 -2.19 -0.86
C LEU A 59 -6.34 -3.47 -1.40
N CYS A 60 -6.23 -4.49 -0.54
CA CYS A 60 -5.94 -5.84 -0.99
C CYS A 60 -7.22 -6.54 -1.44
N MET A 61 -7.32 -6.89 -2.72
CA MET A 61 -8.52 -7.55 -3.27
C MET A 61 -8.60 -9.05 -2.95
N LEU A 62 -7.50 -9.65 -2.49
CA LEU A 62 -7.43 -11.05 -2.03
C LEU A 62 -7.91 -11.21 -0.59
N CYS A 63 -7.78 -10.16 0.23
CA CYS A 63 -8.31 -10.18 1.59
C CYS A 63 -9.85 -10.21 1.56
N PRO A 64 -10.48 -11.02 2.44
CA PRO A 64 -11.92 -11.00 2.58
C PRO A 64 -12.38 -9.61 3.01
N GLN A 65 -13.52 -9.19 2.48
CA GLN A 65 -14.20 -8.00 2.95
C GLN A 65 -14.85 -8.30 4.30
N ASP A 66 -14.68 -7.41 5.28
CA ASP A 66 -15.35 -7.55 6.57
C ASP A 66 -16.86 -7.55 6.34
N PRO A 67 -17.60 -8.59 6.80
CA PRO A 67 -19.02 -8.74 6.51
C PRO A 67 -19.89 -7.69 7.20
N LYS A 68 -19.42 -7.06 8.28
CA LYS A 68 -20.17 -6.06 9.05
C LYS A 68 -19.86 -4.65 8.58
N GLN A 69 -18.59 -4.31 8.44
CA GLN A 69 -18.12 -2.97 8.09
C GLN A 69 -18.05 -2.76 6.57
N LYS A 70 -18.10 -3.84 5.78
CA LYS A 70 -17.86 -3.81 4.32
C LYS A 70 -16.52 -3.17 3.97
N GLU A 71 -15.56 -3.23 4.89
CA GLU A 71 -14.21 -2.69 4.71
C GLU A 71 -13.26 -3.80 4.29
N ARG A 72 -12.20 -3.42 3.55
CA ARG A 72 -11.07 -4.30 3.27
C ARG A 72 -9.83 -3.72 3.93
N PRO A 73 -8.88 -4.55 4.37
CA PRO A 73 -7.62 -4.05 4.88
C PRO A 73 -6.92 -3.24 3.79
N ALA A 74 -6.40 -2.08 4.19
CA ALA A 74 -5.56 -1.29 3.34
C ALA A 74 -4.10 -1.58 3.67
N ILE A 75 -3.28 -1.75 2.65
CA ILE A 75 -1.86 -2.10 2.77
C ILE A 75 -1.07 -1.02 2.05
N TRP A 76 -0.03 -0.50 2.68
CA TRP A 76 0.90 0.43 2.01
C TRP A 76 1.46 -0.21 0.74
N ARG A 77 1.56 0.56 -0.35
CA ARG A 77 1.97 0.04 -1.67
C ARG A 77 3.27 -0.77 -1.62
N TYR A 78 4.30 -0.27 -0.93
CA TYR A 78 5.58 -0.99 -0.78
C TYR A 78 5.49 -2.27 0.06
N ASN A 79 4.45 -2.41 0.90
CA ASN A 79 4.22 -3.59 1.74
C ASN A 79 3.42 -4.68 1.04
N MET A 80 2.79 -4.38 -0.11
CA MET A 80 1.82 -5.28 -0.72
C MET A 80 2.40 -6.65 -1.10
N LEU A 81 3.62 -6.69 -1.66
CA LEU A 81 4.28 -7.96 -2.02
C LEU A 81 4.56 -8.83 -0.79
N GLN A 82 5.08 -8.21 0.27
CA GLN A 82 5.32 -8.90 1.54
C GLN A 82 4.01 -9.34 2.20
N HIS A 83 2.95 -8.55 2.09
CA HIS A 83 1.63 -8.91 2.60
C HIS A 83 1.07 -10.14 1.87
N ILE A 84 1.16 -10.17 0.54
CA ILE A 84 0.70 -11.31 -0.28
C ILE A 84 1.49 -12.56 0.07
N SER A 85 2.82 -12.49 0.21
CA SER A 85 3.62 -13.69 0.52
C SER A 85 3.29 -14.27 1.91
N ILE A 86 2.97 -13.43 2.89
CA ILE A 86 2.64 -13.86 4.26
C ILE A 86 1.18 -14.29 4.39
N SER A 87 0.24 -13.52 3.81
CA SER A 87 -1.21 -13.65 4.08
C SER A 87 -1.97 -14.39 2.98
N HIS A 88 -1.37 -14.49 1.79
CA HIS A 88 -1.95 -15.10 0.60
C HIS A 88 -0.91 -15.99 -0.08
N SER A 89 -0.25 -16.87 0.67
CA SER A 89 0.82 -17.75 0.17
C SER A 89 0.43 -18.57 -1.06
N ASN A 90 -0.84 -18.97 -1.17
CA ASN A 90 -1.40 -19.69 -2.33
C ASN A 90 -1.54 -18.80 -3.60
N HIS A 91 -1.44 -17.48 -3.45
CA HIS A 91 -1.42 -16.49 -4.51
C HIS A 91 -0.06 -15.77 -4.61
N SER A 92 0.92 -16.20 -3.82
CA SER A 92 2.29 -15.77 -4.01
C SER A 92 2.76 -16.36 -5.34
N PRO A 93 3.19 -15.54 -6.30
CA PRO A 93 3.69 -16.06 -7.55
C PRO A 93 4.92 -16.95 -7.26
N PRO A 94 5.06 -18.12 -7.90
CA PRO A 94 6.22 -19.01 -7.73
C PRO A 94 7.52 -18.41 -8.27
N SER A 95 7.40 -17.32 -9.04
CA SER A 95 8.51 -16.56 -9.62
C SER A 95 8.38 -15.11 -9.16
N HIS A 96 9.48 -14.38 -9.06
CA HIS A 96 9.64 -13.01 -8.54
C HIS A 96 8.75 -11.89 -9.12
N LEU A 97 7.72 -12.22 -9.91
CA LEU A 97 6.81 -11.29 -10.54
C LEU A 97 5.40 -11.44 -9.97
N PRO A 98 4.84 -10.41 -9.33
CA PRO A 98 3.43 -10.39 -8.90
C PRO A 98 2.47 -10.70 -10.07
N PRO A 99 1.30 -11.30 -9.80
CA PRO A 99 0.23 -11.45 -10.79
C PRO A 99 -0.07 -10.12 -11.51
N PRO A 100 -0.54 -10.12 -12.78
CA PRO A 100 -0.66 -8.90 -13.59
C PRO A 100 -1.45 -7.75 -12.94
N ASP A 101 -2.52 -8.08 -12.21
CA ASP A 101 -3.34 -7.10 -11.50
C ASP A 101 -2.63 -6.50 -10.27
N ILE A 102 -1.73 -7.26 -9.66
CA ILE A 102 -0.88 -6.83 -8.54
C ILE A 102 0.34 -6.09 -9.09
N ALA A 103 0.93 -6.53 -10.20
CA ALA A 103 2.10 -5.93 -10.82
C ALA A 103 1.91 -4.43 -11.14
N LYS A 104 0.72 -4.05 -11.63
CA LYS A 104 0.39 -2.63 -11.88
C LYS A 104 0.37 -1.78 -10.61
N VAL A 105 0.08 -2.38 -9.46
CA VAL A 105 -0.04 -1.69 -8.17
C VAL A 105 1.23 -1.84 -7.34
N THR A 106 2.09 -2.83 -7.57
CA THR A 106 3.23 -3.10 -6.68
C THR A 106 4.58 -2.83 -7.32
N LEU A 107 4.68 -2.82 -8.64
CA LEU A 107 5.91 -2.47 -9.32
C LEU A 107 6.04 -0.95 -9.37
N ILE A 108 7.22 -0.48 -8.96
CA ILE A 108 7.68 0.87 -9.23
C ILE A 108 8.10 0.88 -10.69
N THR A 109 7.56 1.80 -11.50
CA THR A 109 7.89 1.83 -12.93
C THR A 109 9.33 2.26 -13.14
N GLN A 110 9.89 1.96 -14.32
CA GLN A 110 11.23 2.40 -14.67
C GLN A 110 11.32 3.94 -14.71
N GLU A 111 10.22 4.62 -15.07
CA GLU A 111 10.17 6.08 -14.99
C GLU A 111 10.28 6.56 -13.53
N GLU A 112 9.51 5.96 -12.61
CA GLU A 112 9.59 6.30 -11.18
C GLU A 112 11.00 6.07 -10.61
N GLN A 113 11.71 5.01 -11.03
CA GLN A 113 13.10 4.73 -10.62
C GLN A 113 14.11 5.77 -11.11
N LEU A 114 13.95 6.22 -12.35
CA LEU A 114 14.82 7.25 -12.94
C LEU A 114 14.57 8.62 -12.31
N GLU A 115 13.32 8.94 -11.99
CA GLU A 115 12.95 10.21 -11.34
C GLU A 115 13.52 10.33 -9.92
N VAL A 116 13.70 9.21 -9.21
CA VAL A 116 14.35 9.20 -7.88
C VAL A 116 15.88 9.06 -7.95
N GLY A 117 16.47 9.05 -9.16
CA GLY A 117 17.91 9.06 -9.36
C GLY A 117 18.60 7.73 -9.07
N ILE A 118 17.89 6.59 -9.14
CA ILE A 118 18.53 5.27 -9.03
C ILE A 118 19.34 5.02 -10.33
N PRO A 119 20.68 4.88 -10.26
CA PRO A 119 21.49 4.59 -11.43
C PRO A 119 21.23 3.18 -11.97
N LYS A 120 21.47 3.00 -13.28
CA LYS A 120 21.35 1.71 -13.98
C LYS A 120 22.36 0.68 -13.49
#